data_AF-A0A527ZBH6-F1
#
_entry.id   AF-A0A527ZBH6-F1
#
_cell.length_a   1.000
_cell.length_b   1.000
_cell.length_c   1.000
_cell.angle_alpha   90.00
_cell.angle_beta   90.00
_cell.angle_gamma   90.00
#
_symmetry.space_group_name_H-M   'P 1'
#
loop_
_entity.id
_entity.type
_entity.pdbx_description
1 polymer ?
#
loop_
_entity_poly.entity_id
_entity_poly.type
_entity_poly.pdbx_seq_one_letter_code
_entity_poly.pdbx_strand_id
1 'polypeptide(L)'
;LHFHIDILHFPIVRDFAQRTVTTLHGRLDLPYLAQLYAMFDDIPLVSISYDQRWPMPPVRWVGTVYHGLPRDLLRFRPKASGYLAFLGRISPEKGPETAIEIAARTGMPLKIAAKIDKV
;
A
#
# COMPACT_ATOMS: atom_id res chain seq x y z
N LEU A 1 -1.54 -14.75 -15.56
CA LEU A 1 -0.33 -14.08 -15.01
C LEU A 1 -0.77 -13.06 -13.96
N HIS A 2 -0.08 -12.98 -12.84
CA HIS A 2 -0.41 -12.04 -11.75
C HIS A 2 0.79 -11.13 -11.49
N PHE A 3 0.64 -9.85 -11.78
CA PHE A 3 1.69 -8.85 -11.67
C PHE A 3 1.56 -8.00 -10.41
N HIS A 4 2.72 -7.61 -9.87
CA HIS A 4 2.88 -6.76 -8.68
C HIS A 4 3.93 -5.65 -8.91
N ILE A 5 4.15 -5.30 -10.18
CA ILE A 5 5.17 -4.35 -10.64
C ILE A 5 4.54 -3.10 -11.25
N ASP A 6 3.33 -2.78 -10.79
CA ASP A 6 2.49 -1.68 -11.28
C ASP A 6 2.30 -1.73 -12.81
N ILE A 7 2.65 -0.68 -13.55
CA ILE A 7 2.20 -0.42 -14.92
C ILE A 7 3.10 -1.00 -16.02
N LEU A 8 4.31 -1.47 -15.68
CA LEU A 8 5.40 -1.67 -16.64
C LEU A 8 5.06 -2.69 -17.74
N HIS A 9 4.22 -3.68 -17.44
CA HIS A 9 3.84 -4.74 -18.37
C HIS A 9 2.61 -4.41 -19.23
N PHE A 10 1.89 -3.31 -18.98
CA PHE A 10 0.59 -3.05 -19.63
C PHE A 10 0.65 -3.05 -21.16
N PRO A 11 1.62 -2.38 -21.82
CA PRO A 11 1.72 -2.42 -23.29
C PRO A 11 2.03 -3.82 -23.83
N ILE A 12 2.75 -4.64 -23.07
CA ILE A 12 3.22 -5.96 -23.49
C ILE A 12 2.09 -6.99 -23.40
N VAL A 13 1.23 -6.86 -22.38
CA VAL A 13 0.19 -7.87 -22.10
C VAL A 13 -1.16 -7.56 -22.71
N ARG A 14 -1.32 -6.40 -23.38
CA ARG A 14 -2.63 -5.87 -23.79
C ARG A 14 -3.42 -6.86 -24.64
N ASP A 15 -2.77 -7.51 -25.61
CA ASP A 15 -3.39 -8.51 -26.51
C ASP A 15 -3.96 -9.74 -25.80
N PHE A 16 -3.51 -10.01 -24.57
CA PHE A 16 -3.97 -11.13 -23.76
C PHE A 16 -4.35 -10.71 -22.33
N ALA A 17 -4.76 -9.45 -22.16
CA ALA A 17 -5.07 -8.84 -20.86
C ALA A 17 -6.07 -9.68 -20.04
N GLN A 18 -7.01 -10.35 -20.71
CA GLN A 18 -8.04 -11.23 -20.14
C GLN A 18 -7.47 -12.37 -19.28
N ARG A 19 -6.20 -12.76 -19.51
CA ARG A 19 -5.50 -13.85 -18.82
C ARG A 19 -4.51 -13.32 -17.78
N THR A 20 -4.62 -12.04 -17.45
CA THR A 20 -3.73 -11.34 -16.52
C THR A 20 -4.51 -10.58 -15.47
N VAL A 21 -3.88 -10.37 -14.32
CA VAL A 21 -4.34 -9.43 -13.28
C VAL A 21 -3.15 -8.68 -12.73
N THR A 22 -3.36 -7.43 -12.33
CA THR A 22 -2.34 -6.62 -11.67
C THR A 22 -2.85 -6.15 -10.32
N THR A 23 -2.14 -6.48 -9.24
CA THR A 23 -2.42 -5.90 -7.93
C THR A 23 -1.60 -4.63 -7.74
N LEU A 24 -2.28 -3.51 -7.48
CA LEU A 24 -1.63 -2.23 -7.25
C LEU A 24 -1.26 -2.07 -5.78
N HIS A 25 0.00 -1.73 -5.51
CA HIS A 25 0.52 -1.57 -4.13
C HIS A 25 0.94 -0.14 -3.80
N GLY A 26 1.29 0.65 -4.82
CA GLY A 26 1.74 2.02 -4.66
C GLY A 26 0.62 3.00 -4.31
N ARG A 27 1.05 4.25 -4.12
CA ARG A 27 0.16 5.40 -4.11
C ARG A 27 -0.47 5.57 -5.48
N LEU A 28 -1.76 5.87 -5.52
CA LEU A 28 -2.53 6.08 -6.75
C LEU A 28 -2.97 7.54 -6.93
N ASP A 29 -2.64 8.41 -5.99
CA ASP A 29 -3.04 9.82 -5.94
C ASP A 29 -1.99 10.77 -6.53
N LEU A 30 -0.96 10.25 -7.20
CA LEU A 30 0.02 11.08 -7.87
C LEU A 30 -0.58 11.68 -9.15
N PRO A 31 -0.35 12.98 -9.46
CA PRO A 31 -1.09 13.70 -10.51
C PRO A 31 -1.10 13.03 -11.89
N TYR A 32 -0.01 12.36 -12.27
CA TYR A 32 0.15 11.73 -13.58
C TYR A 32 -0.48 10.32 -13.67
N LEU A 33 -0.76 9.67 -12.54
CA LEU A 33 -1.22 8.28 -12.54
C LEU A 33 -2.64 8.14 -13.10
N ALA A 34 -3.53 9.10 -12.81
CA ALA A 34 -4.91 9.04 -13.31
C ALA A 34 -4.94 8.98 -14.86
N GLN A 35 -4.22 9.88 -15.53
CA GLN A 35 -4.15 9.88 -16.99
C GLN A 35 -3.52 8.59 -17.54
N LEU A 36 -2.47 8.10 -16.88
CA LEU A 36 -1.77 6.89 -17.28
C LEU A 36 -2.67 5.65 -17.19
N TYR A 37 -3.39 5.47 -16.09
CA TYR A 37 -4.30 4.34 -15.93
C TYR A 37 -5.52 4.43 -16.86
N ALA A 38 -5.98 5.65 -17.20
CA ALA A 38 -7.06 5.82 -18.17
C ALA A 38 -6.69 5.35 -19.60
N MET A 39 -5.40 5.35 -19.97
CA MET A 39 -4.96 4.81 -21.27
C MET A 39 -5.03 3.27 -21.37
N PHE A 40 -5.18 2.60 -20.21
CA PHE A 40 -5.18 1.15 -20.03
C PHE A 40 -6.39 0.70 -19.20
N ASP A 41 -7.54 1.34 -19.41
CA ASP A 41 -8.80 1.05 -18.70
C ASP A 41 -9.33 -0.37 -18.94
N ASP A 42 -8.82 -1.06 -19.96
CA ASP A 42 -9.07 -2.45 -20.32
C ASP A 42 -8.30 -3.48 -19.49
N ILE A 43 -7.21 -3.09 -18.82
CA ILE A 43 -6.38 -4.01 -18.03
C ILE A 43 -7.07 -4.41 -16.73
N PRO A 44 -7.18 -5.70 -16.39
CA PRO A 44 -7.76 -6.14 -15.11
C PRO A 44 -6.91 -5.74 -13.90
N LEU A 45 -7.49 -4.94 -13.00
CA LEU A 45 -6.83 -4.44 -11.80
C LEU A 45 -7.44 -5.00 -10.51
N VAL A 46 -6.58 -5.27 -9.54
CA VAL A 46 -6.94 -5.63 -8.17
C VAL A 46 -6.40 -4.55 -7.23
N SER A 47 -7.27 -4.00 -6.38
CA SER A 47 -6.85 -3.06 -5.33
C SER A 47 -6.57 -3.77 -4.01
N ILE A 48 -5.76 -3.15 -3.16
CA ILE A 48 -5.47 -3.65 -1.80
C ILE A 48 -6.43 -3.09 -0.73
N SER A 49 -7.29 -2.16 -1.11
CA SER A 49 -8.42 -1.69 -0.32
C SER A 49 -9.44 -1.01 -1.24
N TYR A 50 -10.66 -0.74 -0.75
CA TYR A 50 -11.59 0.12 -1.48
C TYR A 50 -11.15 1.58 -1.49
N ASP A 51 -10.54 2.05 -0.40
CA ASP A 51 -10.05 3.43 -0.26
C ASP A 51 -8.92 3.75 -1.24
N GLN A 52 -8.03 2.79 -1.53
CA GLN A 52 -6.96 2.96 -2.52
C GLN A 52 -7.50 3.35 -3.91
N ARG A 53 -8.74 2.98 -4.24
CA ARG A 53 -9.35 3.26 -5.55
C ARG A 53 -9.80 4.72 -5.69
N TRP A 54 -9.94 5.45 -4.60
CA TRP A 54 -10.54 6.78 -4.58
C TRP A 54 -9.96 7.80 -5.59
N PRO A 55 -8.63 7.94 -5.74
CA PRO A 55 -8.06 8.92 -6.68
C PRO A 55 -8.10 8.46 -8.14
N MET A 56 -8.57 7.25 -8.42
CA MET A 56 -8.45 6.63 -9.74
C MET A 56 -9.62 6.98 -10.65
N PRO A 57 -9.38 7.13 -11.96
CA PRO A 57 -10.46 7.24 -12.93
C PRO A 57 -11.23 5.90 -13.01
N PRO A 58 -12.35 5.87 -13.76
CA PRO A 58 -12.98 4.61 -14.14
C PRO A 58 -11.96 3.69 -14.82
N VAL A 59 -11.73 2.51 -14.24
CA VAL A 59 -10.83 1.46 -14.73
C VAL A 59 -11.43 0.10 -14.41
N ARG A 60 -10.93 -0.96 -15.06
CA ARG A 60 -11.42 -2.33 -14.87
C ARG A 60 -10.94 -2.96 -13.55
N TRP A 61 -11.54 -2.54 -12.44
CA TRP A 61 -11.40 -3.24 -11.16
C TRP A 61 -12.10 -4.60 -11.19
N VAL A 62 -11.35 -5.69 -11.08
CA VAL A 62 -11.90 -7.06 -11.02
C VAL A 62 -11.99 -7.62 -9.61
N GLY A 63 -11.37 -6.95 -8.63
CA GLY A 63 -11.46 -7.37 -7.23
C GLY A 63 -10.72 -6.46 -6.26
N THR A 64 -10.95 -6.69 -4.97
CA THR A 64 -10.17 -6.11 -3.86
C THR A 64 -9.64 -7.26 -3.02
N VAL A 65 -8.33 -7.27 -2.75
CA VAL A 65 -7.72 -8.24 -1.85
C VAL A 65 -6.88 -7.49 -0.83
N TYR A 66 -7.37 -7.42 0.41
CA TYR A 66 -6.65 -6.80 1.51
C TYR A 66 -5.36 -7.55 1.82
N HIS A 67 -4.32 -6.81 2.21
CA HIS A 67 -3.08 -7.42 2.67
C HIS A 67 -3.34 -8.32 3.88
N GLY A 68 -2.82 -9.54 3.79
CA GLY A 68 -2.84 -10.50 4.87
C GLY A 68 -1.44 -10.91 5.27
N LEU A 69 -1.32 -11.43 6.50
CA LEU A 69 -0.15 -12.15 6.97
C LEU A 69 -0.56 -13.61 7.24
N PRO A 70 0.37 -14.58 7.10
CA PRO A 70 0.12 -15.94 7.55
C PRO A 70 -0.30 -15.95 9.02
N ARG A 71 -1.32 -16.77 9.36
CA ARG A 71 -1.91 -16.79 10.70
C ARG A 71 -0.90 -17.08 11.81
N ASP A 72 0.07 -17.94 11.51
CA ASP A 72 1.07 -18.41 12.47
C ASP A 72 2.42 -17.71 12.32
N LEU A 73 2.50 -16.61 11.54
CA LEU A 73 3.75 -15.88 11.34
C LEU A 73 4.25 -15.25 12.65
N LEU A 74 3.34 -14.74 13.47
CA LEU A 74 3.64 -14.07 14.73
C LEU A 74 2.77 -14.64 15.85
N ARG A 75 3.41 -14.99 16.97
CA ARG A 75 2.68 -15.46 18.16
C ARG A 75 2.03 -14.27 18.85
N PHE A 76 0.70 -14.26 18.90
CA PHE A 76 -0.05 -13.27 19.67
C PHE A 76 0.34 -13.30 21.15
N ARG A 77 0.53 -12.12 21.75
CA ARG A 77 0.79 -11.94 23.18
C ARG A 77 -0.27 -10.98 23.75
N PRO A 78 -1.16 -11.45 24.64
CA PRO A 78 -2.23 -10.61 25.17
C PRO A 78 -1.71 -9.53 26.14
N LYS A 79 -0.51 -9.70 26.70
CA LYS A 79 0.10 -8.73 27.62
C LYS A 79 1.01 -7.76 26.86
N ALA A 80 0.63 -6.48 26.85
CA ALA A 80 1.43 -5.41 26.28
C ALA A 80 2.72 -5.15 27.08
N SER A 81 3.72 -4.59 26.42
CA SER A 81 5.04 -4.29 27.01
C SER A 81 5.20 -2.83 27.48
N GLY A 82 4.11 -2.05 27.52
CA GLY A 82 4.10 -0.69 28.10
C GLY A 82 4.74 0.39 27.22
N TYR A 83 4.80 0.21 25.90
CA TYR A 83 5.32 1.21 24.95
C TYR A 83 4.46 1.29 23.69
N LEU A 84 4.50 2.44 23.01
CA LEU A 84 3.99 2.63 21.66
C LEU A 84 5.07 2.24 20.63
N ALA A 85 4.68 1.66 19.50
CA ALA A 85 5.60 1.20 18.48
C ALA A 85 5.33 1.90 17.14
N PHE A 86 6.40 2.37 16.49
CA PHE A 86 6.40 2.79 15.09
C PHE A 86 7.33 1.86 14.30
N LEU A 87 6.79 1.22 13.27
CA LEU A 87 7.53 0.32 12.37
C LEU A 87 7.28 0.73 10.92
N GLY A 88 8.30 1.19 10.21
CA GLY A 88 8.11 1.68 8.85
C GLY A 88 9.33 2.36 8.24
N ARG A 89 9.08 3.31 7.34
CA ARG A 89 10.12 4.20 6.80
C ARG A 89 10.03 5.55 7.51
N ILE A 90 11.16 6.22 7.66
CA ILE A 90 11.18 7.64 8.02
C ILE A 90 10.88 8.43 6.74
N SER A 91 9.60 8.75 6.54
CA SER A 91 9.14 9.56 5.43
C SER A 91 7.83 10.28 5.77
N PRO A 92 7.53 11.43 5.12
CA PRO A 92 6.35 12.23 5.46
C PRO A 92 5.04 11.44 5.38
N GLU A 93 4.88 10.56 4.38
CA GLU A 93 3.66 9.77 4.22
C GLU A 93 3.49 8.66 5.28
N LYS A 94 4.50 8.42 6.12
CA LYS A 94 4.42 7.48 7.24
C LYS A 94 4.13 8.16 8.57
N GLY A 95 4.20 9.50 8.65
CA GLY A 95 3.81 10.29 9.82
C GLY A 95 4.57 9.98 11.13
N PRO A 96 5.92 9.82 11.13
CA PRO A 96 6.66 9.61 12.38
C PRO A 96 6.48 10.75 13.39
N GLU A 97 6.30 11.99 12.92
CA GLU A 97 6.03 13.18 13.74
C GLU A 97 4.72 13.05 14.52
N THR A 98 3.65 12.54 13.88
CA THR A 98 2.37 12.28 14.55
C THR A 98 2.53 11.20 15.61
N ALA A 99 3.33 10.16 15.35
CA ALA A 99 3.60 9.13 16.34
C ALA A 99 4.31 9.69 17.58
N ILE A 100 5.28 10.60 17.38
CA ILE A 100 5.98 11.30 18.47
C ILE A 100 5.02 12.18 19.27
N GLU A 101 4.15 12.92 18.59
CA GLU A 101 3.15 13.77 19.25
C GLU A 101 2.19 12.94 20.13
N ILE A 102 1.70 11.80 19.62
CA ILE A 102 0.84 10.89 20.38
C ILE A 102 1.58 10.38 21.62
N ALA A 103 2.85 9.99 21.49
CA ALA A 103 3.65 9.52 22.62
C ALA A 103 3.85 10.60 23.70
N ALA A 104 4.16 11.84 23.28
CA ALA A 104 4.31 12.97 24.20
C ALA A 104 3.02 13.27 24.95
N ARG A 105 1.88 13.30 24.25
CA ARG A 105 0.56 13.57 24.86
C ARG A 105 0.08 12.46 25.81
N THR A 106 0.50 11.22 25.58
CA THR A 106 0.11 10.06 26.40
C THR A 106 1.10 9.76 27.53
N GLY A 107 2.28 10.38 27.53
CA GLY A 107 3.36 10.07 28.47
C GLY A 107 3.94 8.66 28.31
N MET A 108 3.64 7.97 27.20
CA MET A 108 4.11 6.61 26.95
C MET A 108 5.44 6.59 26.19
N PRO A 109 6.37 5.68 26.52
CA PRO A 109 7.58 5.50 25.72
C PRO A 109 7.25 5.09 24.28
N LEU A 110 7.89 5.73 23.30
CA LEU A 110 7.80 5.37 21.88
C LEU A 110 9.07 4.68 21.41
N LYS A 111 8.93 3.52 20.77
CA LYS A 111 10.02 2.83 20.08
C LYS A 111 9.83 2.95 18.57
N ILE A 112 10.83 3.51 17.90
CA ILE A 112 10.84 3.68 16.44
C ILE A 112 11.86 2.71 15.86
N ALA A 113 11.35 1.73 15.10
CA ALA A 113 12.16 0.83 14.28
C ALA A 113 11.88 1.18 12.82
N ALA A 114 12.69 2.04 12.22
CA ALA A 114 12.41 2.53 10.88
C ALA A 114 13.66 2.59 10.01
N LYS A 115 13.46 2.31 8.73
CA LYS A 115 14.48 2.52 7.71
C LYS A 115 14.53 4.00 7.34
N ILE A 116 15.74 4.56 7.27
CA ILE A 116 16.01 5.87 6.69
C ILE A 116 16.53 5.61 5.28
N ASP A 117 15.81 6.07 4.27
CA ASP A 117 16.27 5.97 2.89
C ASP A 117 17.40 7.00 2.68
N LYS A 118 18.43 6.63 1.89
CA LYS A 118 19.48 7.58 1.51
C LYS A 118 18.84 8.65 0.64
N VAL A 119 19.03 9.91 1.04
CA VAL A 119 18.69 11.08 0.21
C VAL A 119 19.63 11.15 -0.98
#